data_AF-A0AA43A220-F1
#
_entry.id   AF-A0AA43A220-F1
#
_cell.length_a   1.000
_cell.length_b   1.000
_cell.length_c   1.000
_cell.angle_alpha   90.00
_cell.angle_beta   90.00
_cell.angle_gamma   90.00
#
_symmetry.space_group_name_H-M   'P 1'
#
loop_
_entity.id
_entity.type
_entity.pdbx_description
1 polymer ?
#
loop_
_entity_poly.entity_id
_entity_poly.type
_entity_poly.pdbx_seq_one_letter_code
_entity_poly.pdbx_strand_id
1 'polypeptide(L)'
;MRLLTRSYFDGICCAVLLKELGMMDEMVYTHPNDLQDGKISVTENDILANVPYVPGCGLWFDHHSSEIERNDLEGRYKGSS
;
A
#
# COMPACT_ATOMS: atom_id res chain seq x y z
N MET A 1 1.75 -12.05 -2.21
CA MET A 1 1.25 -10.94 -1.37
C MET A 1 0.06 -10.30 -2.07
N ARG A 2 -0.92 -9.83 -1.30
CA ARG A 2 -2.11 -9.15 -1.83
C ARG A 2 -1.85 -7.64 -1.95
N LEU A 3 -2.05 -7.08 -3.13
CA LEU A 3 -1.94 -5.64 -3.38
C LEU A 3 -3.27 -4.95 -3.05
N LEU A 4 -3.25 -3.98 -2.14
CA LEU A 4 -4.35 -3.06 -1.86
C LEU A 4 -4.02 -1.70 -2.48
N THR A 5 -4.82 -1.27 -3.45
CA THR A 5 -4.58 0.00 -4.16
C THR A 5 -5.88 0.61 -4.68
N ARG A 6 -5.80 1.80 -5.27
CA ARG A 6 -6.95 2.49 -5.86
C ARG A 6 -7.17 2.07 -7.31
N SER A 7 -8.40 2.20 -7.81
CA SER A 7 -8.78 1.89 -9.20
C SER A 7 -8.42 3.01 -10.18
N TYR A 8 -7.14 3.41 -10.21
CA TYR A 8 -6.61 4.40 -11.15
C TYR A 8 -5.35 3.85 -11.84
N PHE A 9 -4.88 4.56 -12.86
CA PHE A 9 -3.75 4.12 -13.68
C PHE A 9 -2.50 3.77 -12.85
N ASP A 10 -2.19 4.59 -11.84
CA ASP A 10 -1.05 4.35 -10.94
C ASP A 10 -1.14 2.99 -10.22
N GLY A 11 -2.30 2.67 -9.63
CA GLY A 11 -2.51 1.36 -8.98
C GLY A 11 -2.38 0.17 -9.94
N ILE A 12 -2.81 0.33 -11.20
CA ILE A 12 -2.64 -0.68 -12.25
C ILE A 12 -1.16 -0.82 -12.64
N CYS A 13 -0.42 0.28 -12.77
CA CYS A 13 1.02 0.25 -13.04
C CYS A 13 1.78 -0.44 -11.91
N CYS A 14 1.47 -0.13 -10.64
CA CYS A 14 2.02 -0.85 -9.49
C CYS A 14 1.74 -2.35 -9.57
N ALA A 15 0.50 -2.74 -9.89
CA ALA A 15 0.12 -4.14 -10.04
C ALA A 15 0.97 -4.85 -11.11
N VAL A 16 1.11 -4.26 -12.30
CA VAL A 16 1.92 -4.85 -13.39
C VAL A 16 3.37 -5.05 -12.95
N LEU A 17 3.99 -4.04 -12.35
CA LEU A 17 5.40 -4.11 -11.92
C LEU A 17 5.60 -5.15 -10.82
N LEU A 18 4.75 -5.13 -9.78
CA LEU A 18 4.84 -6.08 -8.67
C LEU A 18 4.55 -7.51 -9.12
N LYS A 19 3.68 -7.69 -10.13
CA LYS A 19 3.38 -9.01 -10.70
C LYS A 19 4.58 -9.55 -11.48
N GLU A 20 5.23 -8.72 -12.31
CA GLU A 20 6.41 -9.10 -13.08
C GLU A 20 7.59 -9.48 -12.18
N LEU A 21 7.73 -8.79 -11.04
CA LEU A 21 8.74 -9.13 -10.02
C LEU A 21 8.38 -10.37 -9.17
N GLY A 22 7.22 -11.00 -9.39
CA GLY A 22 6.77 -12.15 -8.60
C GLY A 22 6.43 -11.82 -7.14
N MET A 23 6.16 -10.55 -6.83
CA MET A 23 5.90 -10.09 -5.45
C MET A 23 4.42 -10.19 -5.07
N MET A 24 3.51 -10.17 -6.05
CA MET A 24 2.08 -10.25 -5.81
C MET A 24 1.35 -11.32 -6.63
N ASP A 25 0.26 -11.81 -6.05
CA ASP A 25 -0.61 -12.84 -6.60
C ASP A 25 -2.07 -12.40 -6.70
N GLU A 26 -2.50 -11.49 -5.83
CA GLU A 26 -3.85 -10.93 -5.78
C GLU A 26 -3.82 -9.40 -5.79
N MET A 27 -4.83 -8.78 -6.39
CA MET A 27 -5.06 -7.33 -6.36
C MET A 27 -6.49 -7.04 -5.90
N VAL A 28 -6.64 -6.13 -4.93
CA VAL A 28 -7.93 -5.65 -4.43
C VAL A 28 -7.96 -4.13 -4.52
N TYR A 29 -9.01 -3.62 -5.16
CA TYR A 29 -9.27 -2.19 -5.16
C TYR A 29 -9.89 -1.75 -3.83
N THR A 30 -9.38 -0.65 -3.29
CA THR A 30 -9.83 -0.06 -2.03
C THR A 30 -9.95 1.45 -2.13
N HIS A 31 -10.83 2.01 -1.30
CA HIS A 31 -10.90 3.44 -1.04
C HIS A 31 -10.07 3.79 0.21
N PRO A 32 -9.30 4.90 0.22
CA PRO A 32 -8.52 5.32 1.38
C PRO A 32 -9.28 5.31 2.72
N ASN A 33 -10.52 5.80 2.71
CA ASN A 33 -11.37 5.82 3.90
C ASN A 33 -11.65 4.42 4.45
N ASP A 34 -11.79 3.39 3.62
CA ASP A 34 -12.10 2.04 4.09
C ASP A 34 -10.91 1.39 4.80
N LEU A 35 -9.69 1.77 4.44
CA LEU A 35 -8.47 1.38 5.17
C LEU A 35 -8.36 2.12 6.51
N GLN A 36 -8.60 3.43 6.51
CA GLN A 36 -8.52 4.26 7.73
C GLN A 36 -9.62 3.91 8.74
N ASP A 37 -10.82 3.58 8.26
CA ASP A 37 -11.94 3.12 9.07
C ASP A 37 -11.77 1.66 9.54
N GLY A 38 -10.72 0.95 9.10
CA GLY A 38 -10.45 -0.43 9.47
C GLY A 38 -11.45 -1.45 8.92
N LYS A 39 -12.17 -1.12 7.83
CA LYS A 39 -13.13 -2.03 7.18
C LYS A 39 -12.44 -3.14 6.41
N ILE A 40 -11.19 -2.91 6.01
CA ILE A 40 -10.34 -3.89 5.35
C ILE A 40 -9.25 -4.31 6.33
N SER A 41 -9.18 -5.62 6.59
CA SER A 41 -8.10 -6.20 7.39
C SER A 41 -6.79 -6.16 6.61
N VAL A 42 -5.78 -5.52 7.19
CA VAL A 42 -4.42 -5.40 6.66
C VAL A 42 -3.47 -6.24 7.51
N THR A 43 -2.59 -6.96 6.85
CA THR A 43 -1.64 -7.92 7.43
C THR A 43 -0.27 -7.79 6.79
N GLU A 44 0.72 -8.50 7.33
CA GLU A 44 2.09 -8.52 6.79
C GLU A 44 2.20 -9.11 5.37
N ASN A 45 1.15 -9.78 4.88
CA ASN A 45 1.07 -10.29 3.51
C ASN A 45 0.47 -9.26 2.52
N ASP A 46 0.22 -8.03 2.96
CA ASP A 46 -0.36 -6.96 2.14
C ASP A 46 0.70 -5.96 1.67
N ILE A 47 0.59 -5.57 0.40
CA ILE A 47 1.29 -4.43 -0.20
C ILE A 47 0.28 -3.29 -0.33
N LEU A 48 0.57 -2.15 0.26
CA LEU A 48 -0.23 -0.93 0.11
C LEU A 48 0.42 -0.04 -0.95
N ALA A 49 -0.30 0.30 -2.02
CA ALA A 49 0.20 1.22 -3.04
C ALA A 49 -0.80 2.33 -3.34
N ASN A 50 -0.36 3.60 -3.29
CA ASN A 50 -1.21 4.78 -3.52
C ASN A 50 -2.47 4.78 -2.61
N VAL A 51 -2.26 4.42 -1.35
CA VAL A 51 -3.26 4.41 -0.28
C VAL A 51 -2.58 4.76 1.05
N PRO A 52 -3.33 5.25 2.06
CA PRO A 52 -2.76 5.57 3.36
C PRO A 52 -2.04 4.39 3.99
N TYR A 53 -0.97 4.69 4.73
CA TYR A 53 -0.29 3.70 5.54
C TYR A 53 -1.24 3.06 6.57
N VAL A 54 -1.19 1.73 6.69
CA VAL A 54 -1.85 0.99 7.75
C VAL A 54 -0.79 0.16 8.50
N PRO A 55 -0.65 0.33 9.82
CA PRO A 55 0.32 -0.42 10.61
C PRO A 55 0.19 -1.93 10.43
N GLY A 56 1.32 -2.60 10.23
CA GLY A 56 1.39 -4.05 10.06
C GLY A 56 1.31 -4.53 8.60
N CYS A 57 1.17 -3.63 7.62
CA CYS A 57 1.36 -4.01 6.21
C CYS A 57 2.78 -4.52 5.95
N GLY A 58 2.94 -5.40 4.97
CA GLY A 58 4.26 -5.93 4.60
C GLY A 58 5.11 -4.92 3.86
N LEU A 59 4.52 -4.23 2.88
CA LEU A 59 5.15 -3.17 2.09
C LEU A 59 4.21 -1.98 1.91
N TRP A 60 4.76 -0.78 1.89
CA TRP A 60 4.02 0.45 1.60
C TRP A 60 4.75 1.31 0.59
N PHE A 61 4.05 1.63 -0.50
CA PHE A 61 4.50 2.54 -1.56
C PHE A 61 3.51 3.69 -1.69
N ASP A 62 3.94 4.90 -1.42
CA ASP A 62 3.10 6.08 -1.55
C ASP A 62 3.89 7.28 -2.07
N HIS A 63 3.17 8.30 -2.55
CA HIS A 63 3.75 9.56 -3.00
C HIS A 63 2.92 10.77 -2.54
N HIS A 64 1.94 10.57 -1.65
CA HIS A 64 1.12 11.63 -1.06
C HIS A 64 1.63 12.05 0.31
N SER A 65 2.37 11.17 0.99
CA SER A 65 2.87 11.42 2.34
C SER A 65 3.77 12.67 2.37
N SER A 66 3.58 13.49 3.40
CA SER A 66 4.45 14.64 3.64
C SER A 66 5.77 14.22 4.29
N GLU A 67 6.81 15.06 4.19
CA GLU A 67 8.09 14.79 4.89
C GLU A 67 7.91 14.64 6.41
N ILE A 68 6.97 15.41 7.00
CA ILE A 68 6.66 15.32 8.43
C ILE A 68 6.10 13.94 8.74
N GLU A 69 5.10 13.48 7.98
CA GLU A 69 4.53 12.14 8.15
C GLU A 69 5.56 11.03 7.91
N ARG A 70 6.46 11.19 6.94
CA ARG A 70 7.56 10.23 6.69
C ARG A 70 8.47 10.08 7.89
N ASN A 71 8.91 11.21 8.47
CA ASN A 71 9.78 11.21 9.63
C ASN A 71 9.08 10.59 10.85
N ASP A 72 7.78 10.86 11.04
CA ASP A 72 6.99 10.27 12.11
C ASP A 72 6.76 8.76 11.93
N LEU A 73 6.84 8.28 10.69
CA LEU A 73 6.70 6.87 10.31
C LEU A 73 8.05 6.17 10.08
N GLU A 74 9.17 6.83 10.37
CA GLU A 74 10.51 6.28 10.12
C GLU A 74 10.69 4.94 10.87
N GLY A 75 11.14 3.91 10.14
CA GLY A 75 11.32 2.55 10.68
C GLY A 75 10.02 1.78 10.95
N ARG A 76 8.84 2.36 10.71
CA ARG A 76 7.54 1.69 10.95
C ARG A 76 7.07 0.83 9.77
N TYR A 77 7.58 1.07 8.57
CA TYR A 77 7.19 0.36 7.35
C TYR A 77 8.41 -0.06 6.52
N LYS A 78 8.18 -0.96 5.56
CA LYS A 78 9.14 -1.29 4.49
C LYS A 78 8.59 -0.79 3.17
N GLY A 79 9.43 -0.19 2.34
CA GLY A 79 9.02 0.36 1.04
C GLY A 79 9.54 1.78 0.83
N SER A 80 8.79 2.59 0.09
CA SER A 80 9.14 3.98 -0.22
C SER A 80 7.89 4.84 -0.20
N SER A 81 7.86 5.87 0.63
CA SER A 81 6.74 6.83 0.67
C SER A 81 7.17 8.25 0.36
#